data_AF-A0A1D2NJZ5-F1
#
_entry.id   AF-A0A1D2NJZ5-F1
#
_cell.length_a   1.000
_cell.length_b   1.000
_cell.length_c   1.000
_cell.angle_alpha   90.00
_cell.angle_beta   90.00
_cell.angle_gamma   90.00
#
_symmetry.space_group_name_H-M   'P 1'
#
loop_
_entity.id
_entity.type
_entity.pdbx_description
1 polymer ?
#
loop_
_entity_poly.entity_id
_entity_poly.type
_entity_poly.pdbx_seq_one_letter_code
_entity_poly.pdbx_strand_id
1 'polypeptide(L)'
;MDGASEPFLYWKNEEPFPINQLGVRTAWGSTGTWNIGGKEVNTEDSKEYTFLPVFEGSLNFEVKAKHNAHLALTGSEADAPPLYEIFLGGWENSKCAIRLNKEKPDKALVETEGCLAGGEYRKFWLKWNYGTIQVGREGEADAFMEVANPDPITVRYFGIRTGYGTDGYWHIG
;
A
#
# COMPACT_ATOMS: atom_id res chain seq x y z
N MET A 1 28.65 -2.61 -11.57
CA MET A 1 28.67 -4.08 -11.72
C MET A 1 27.21 -4.49 -11.65
N ASP A 2 26.62 -4.77 -12.80
CA ASP A 2 25.17 -4.89 -12.94
C ASP A 2 24.70 -6.25 -12.41
N GLY A 3 24.01 -6.22 -11.28
CA GLY A 3 23.42 -7.39 -10.63
C GLY A 3 22.07 -7.80 -11.24
N ALA A 4 21.97 -7.85 -12.56
CA ALA A 4 20.76 -8.40 -13.19
C ALA A 4 20.79 -9.92 -13.05
N SER A 5 19.88 -10.48 -12.25
CA SER A 5 19.68 -11.92 -12.14
C SER A 5 19.26 -12.49 -13.51
N GLU A 6 19.91 -13.57 -13.95
CA GLU A 6 19.48 -14.28 -15.15
C GLU A 6 18.04 -14.79 -15.02
N PRO A 7 17.24 -14.77 -16.10
CA PRO A 7 15.87 -15.26 -16.07
C PRO A 7 15.85 -16.75 -15.75
N PHE A 8 14.94 -17.18 -14.86
CA PHE A 8 14.79 -18.60 -14.52
C PHE A 8 14.31 -19.45 -15.71
N LEU A 9 13.67 -18.82 -16.69
CA LEU A 9 13.22 -19.43 -17.94
C LEU A 9 13.35 -18.40 -19.07
N TYR A 10 13.98 -18.79 -20.18
CA TYR A 10 14.06 -17.96 -21.37
C TYR A 10 13.92 -18.80 -22.64
N TRP A 11 13.39 -18.18 -23.69
CA TRP A 11 13.42 -18.70 -25.05
C TRP A 11 13.61 -17.54 -26.02
N LYS A 12 14.46 -17.74 -27.02
CA LYS A 12 14.71 -16.75 -28.06
C LYS A 12 13.85 -17.08 -29.28
N ASN A 13 12.98 -16.14 -29.65
CA ASN A 13 12.21 -16.24 -30.89
C ASN A 13 13.06 -15.73 -32.07
N GLU A 14 13.25 -16.55 -33.10
CA GLU A 14 13.95 -16.14 -34.32
C GLU A 14 13.08 -15.21 -35.21
N GLU A 15 11.75 -15.19 -34.99
CA GLU A 15 10.79 -14.33 -35.69
C GLU A 15 9.89 -13.55 -34.71
N PRO A 16 10.41 -12.49 -34.07
CA PRO A 16 9.66 -11.73 -33.08
C PRO A 16 8.47 -10.96 -33.68
N PHE A 17 7.38 -10.87 -32.92
CA PHE A 17 6.20 -10.06 -33.24
C PHE A 17 5.83 -9.18 -32.03
N PRO A 18 5.12 -8.06 -32.23
CA PRO A 18 4.80 -7.14 -31.14
C PRO A 18 3.80 -7.76 -30.14
N ILE A 19 4.09 -7.62 -28.84
CA ILE A 19 3.20 -8.03 -27.75
C ILE A 19 2.60 -6.76 -27.14
N ASN A 20 1.28 -6.63 -27.24
CA ASN A 20 0.56 -5.43 -26.77
C ASN A 20 -0.49 -5.74 -25.69
N GLN A 21 -0.65 -7.01 -25.33
CA GLN A 21 -1.66 -7.47 -24.37
C GLN A 21 -1.09 -8.59 -23.50
N LEU A 22 -1.53 -8.63 -22.25
CA LEU A 22 -1.21 -9.67 -21.29
C LEU A 22 -2.50 -10.32 -20.80
N GLY A 23 -2.56 -11.65 -20.86
CA GLY A 23 -3.64 -12.44 -20.26
C GLY A 23 -3.09 -13.26 -19.10
N VAL A 24 -3.84 -13.30 -17.99
CA VAL A 24 -3.49 -14.10 -16.81
C VAL A 24 -4.57 -15.14 -16.53
N ARG A 25 -4.15 -16.33 -16.09
CA ARG A 25 -5.05 -17.40 -15.64
C ARG A 25 -4.36 -18.31 -14.64
N THR A 26 -5.13 -18.88 -13.74
CA THR A 26 -4.69 -20.02 -12.91
C THR A 26 -4.98 -21.34 -13.60
N ALA A 27 -4.33 -22.42 -13.16
CA ALA A 27 -4.60 -23.78 -13.64
C ALA A 27 -5.86 -24.37 -12.96
N TRP A 28 -6.29 -25.55 -13.42
CA TRP A 28 -7.52 -26.19 -12.93
C TRP A 28 -7.45 -26.43 -11.41
N GLY A 29 -8.50 -26.00 -10.70
CA GLY A 29 -8.61 -26.12 -9.24
C GLY A 29 -7.80 -25.10 -8.42
N SER A 30 -7.18 -24.10 -9.06
CA SER A 30 -6.39 -23.06 -8.38
C SER A 30 -7.02 -21.67 -8.52
N THR A 31 -6.90 -20.84 -7.49
CA THR A 31 -7.24 -19.40 -7.50
C THR A 31 -6.01 -18.59 -7.13
N GLY A 32 -5.91 -17.35 -7.61
CA GLY A 32 -4.78 -16.47 -7.30
C GLY A 32 -5.03 -15.03 -7.72
N THR A 33 -4.31 -14.11 -7.09
CA THR A 33 -4.30 -12.67 -7.39
C THR A 33 -3.06 -12.35 -8.22
N TRP A 34 -3.21 -11.51 -9.24
CA TRP A 34 -2.10 -11.08 -10.10
C TRP A 34 -1.90 -9.58 -9.95
N ASN A 35 -0.73 -9.16 -9.47
CA ASN A 35 -0.31 -7.76 -9.50
C ASN A 35 0.47 -7.53 -10.80
N ILE A 36 -0.10 -6.79 -11.73
CA ILE A 36 0.45 -6.56 -13.07
C ILE A 36 0.78 -5.07 -13.21
N GLY A 37 2.04 -4.75 -13.53
CA GLY A 37 2.45 -3.36 -13.75
C GLY A 37 2.63 -2.54 -12.46
N GLY A 38 2.93 -3.22 -11.35
CA GLY A 38 3.15 -2.57 -10.06
C GLY A 38 4.24 -1.50 -10.11
N LYS A 39 4.06 -0.44 -9.32
CA LYS A 39 4.99 0.70 -9.25
C LYS A 39 5.90 0.56 -8.03
N GLU A 40 7.20 0.63 -8.25
CA GLU A 40 8.19 0.76 -7.18
C GLU A 40 8.33 2.23 -6.77
N VAL A 41 8.26 2.52 -5.47
CA VAL A 41 8.47 3.87 -4.92
C VAL A 41 9.31 3.77 -3.67
N ASN A 42 10.31 4.65 -3.56
CA ASN A 42 11.11 4.79 -2.34
C ASN A 42 10.75 6.11 -1.67
N THR A 43 10.61 6.08 -0.35
CA THR A 43 10.37 7.26 0.47
C THR A 43 11.51 7.40 1.46
N GLU A 44 12.08 8.60 1.55
CA GLU A 44 13.10 8.91 2.55
C GLU A 44 12.45 9.12 3.93
N ASP A 45 13.25 9.26 4.99
CA ASP A 45 12.80 9.79 6.29
C ASP A 45 12.33 11.25 6.15
N SER A 46 11.06 11.44 5.78
CA SER A 46 10.49 12.76 5.50
C SER A 46 9.03 12.86 5.95
N LYS A 47 8.58 14.11 6.13
CA LYS A 47 7.16 14.40 6.37
C LYS A 47 6.37 14.59 5.08
N GLU A 48 7.05 14.60 3.94
CA GLU A 48 6.45 14.87 2.64
C GLU A 48 5.84 13.61 2.04
N TYR A 49 4.63 13.74 1.50
CA TYR A 49 3.93 12.66 0.81
C TYR A 49 4.30 12.62 -0.67
N THR A 50 4.54 11.41 -1.17
CA THR A 50 4.49 11.14 -2.62
C THR A 50 3.07 10.74 -2.98
N PHE A 51 2.35 11.58 -3.72
CA PHE A 51 0.98 11.30 -4.15
C PHE A 51 0.92 10.56 -5.48
N LEU A 52 -0.02 9.63 -5.57
CA LEU A 52 -0.31 8.81 -6.75
C LEU A 52 -1.84 8.76 -6.94
N PRO A 53 -2.34 8.74 -8.19
CA PRO A 53 -3.78 8.64 -8.43
C PRO A 53 -4.31 7.27 -8.00
N VAL A 54 -5.56 7.23 -7.55
CA VAL A 54 -6.34 5.98 -7.40
C VAL A 54 -7.45 5.95 -8.43
N PHE A 55 -7.76 4.74 -8.91
CA PHE A 55 -8.85 4.51 -9.87
C PHE A 55 -9.96 3.62 -9.29
N GLU A 56 -9.70 2.96 -8.17
CA GLU A 56 -10.60 2.02 -7.52
C GLU A 56 -10.73 2.35 -6.03
N GLY A 57 -11.73 1.77 -5.36
CA GLY A 57 -11.97 1.92 -3.93
C GLY A 57 -11.08 1.04 -3.04
N SER A 58 -9.95 0.59 -3.57
CA SER A 58 -9.01 -0.30 -2.91
C SER A 58 -7.60 -0.15 -3.46
N LEU A 59 -6.61 -0.56 -2.67
CA LEU A 59 -5.20 -0.57 -3.00
C LEU A 59 -4.53 -1.80 -2.37
N ASN A 60 -3.74 -2.53 -3.14
CA ASN A 60 -2.81 -3.52 -2.60
C ASN A 60 -1.41 -2.91 -2.61
N PHE A 61 -0.65 -3.14 -1.56
CA PHE A 61 0.72 -2.64 -1.51
C PHE A 61 1.59 -3.48 -0.60
N GLU A 62 2.88 -3.42 -0.88
CA GLU A 62 3.92 -3.99 -0.04
C GLU A 62 4.82 -2.87 0.44
N VAL A 63 5.24 -2.93 1.70
CA VAL A 63 6.19 -1.97 2.26
C VAL A 63 7.23 -2.70 3.11
N LYS A 64 8.49 -2.33 2.90
CA LYS A 64 9.62 -2.69 3.75
C LYS A 64 10.12 -1.42 4.43
N ALA A 65 9.92 -1.33 5.74
CA ALA A 65 10.31 -0.20 6.59
C ALA A 65 10.37 -0.67 8.05
N LYS A 66 11.19 -0.02 8.89
CA LYS A 66 11.30 -0.43 10.31
C LYS A 66 10.04 -0.10 11.11
N HIS A 67 9.41 1.03 10.82
CA HIS A 67 8.23 1.58 11.48
C HIS A 67 7.66 2.74 10.63
N ASN A 68 6.61 3.41 11.12
CA ASN A 68 6.09 4.70 10.62
C ASN A 68 5.92 4.80 9.09
N ALA A 69 5.32 3.78 8.46
CA ALA A 69 4.82 3.91 7.10
C ALA A 69 3.43 4.55 7.14
N HIS A 70 3.24 5.65 6.42
CA HIS A 70 1.98 6.39 6.41
C HIS A 70 1.38 6.38 5.02
N LEU A 71 0.07 6.19 4.96
CA LEU A 71 -0.73 6.41 3.77
C LEU A 71 -1.72 7.55 4.01
N ALA A 72 -1.95 8.37 3.00
CA ALA A 72 -3.00 9.39 2.99
C ALA A 72 -4.03 9.05 1.91
N LEU A 73 -5.33 9.13 2.20
CA LEU A 73 -6.41 9.09 1.19
C LEU A 73 -7.04 10.48 1.10
N THR A 74 -7.05 11.07 -0.10
CA THR A 74 -7.44 12.47 -0.30
C THR A 74 -8.04 12.72 -1.69
N GLY A 75 -8.79 13.81 -1.83
CA GLY A 75 -9.37 14.27 -3.09
C GLY A 75 -8.41 15.08 -3.98
N SER A 76 -7.27 15.51 -3.46
CA SER A 76 -6.25 16.28 -4.19
C SER A 76 -4.85 15.74 -3.92
N GLU A 77 -3.89 16.07 -4.77
CA GLU A 77 -2.46 15.75 -4.60
C GLU A 77 -1.77 16.65 -3.56
N ALA A 78 -2.46 16.92 -2.45
CA ALA A 78 -1.98 17.80 -1.40
C ALA A 78 -2.19 17.18 -0.02
N ASP A 79 -1.22 17.44 0.85
CA ASP A 79 -1.28 17.11 2.28
C ASP A 79 -2.13 18.14 3.04
N ALA A 80 -3.43 18.18 2.71
CA ALA A 80 -4.39 19.13 3.23
C ALA A 80 -5.76 18.47 3.47
N PRO A 81 -6.53 18.94 4.47
CA PRO A 81 -7.89 18.44 4.68
C PRO A 81 -8.80 18.68 3.47
N PRO A 82 -9.79 17.79 3.23
CA PRO A 82 -10.07 16.60 4.03
C PRO A 82 -9.15 15.41 3.63
N LEU A 83 -8.58 14.71 4.61
CA LEU A 83 -7.70 13.54 4.37
C LEU A 83 -7.83 12.47 5.46
N TYR A 84 -7.78 11.20 5.06
CA TYR A 84 -7.59 10.08 6.00
C TYR A 84 -6.12 9.68 6.04
N GLU A 85 -5.51 9.67 7.22
CA GLU A 85 -4.14 9.20 7.44
C GLU A 85 -4.16 7.83 8.09
N ILE A 86 -3.54 6.85 7.43
CA ILE A 86 -3.37 5.48 7.90
C ILE A 86 -1.91 5.35 8.35
N PHE A 87 -1.72 4.93 9.60
CA PHE A 87 -0.42 4.70 10.19
C PHE A 87 -0.19 3.20 10.27
N LEU A 88 0.89 2.73 9.65
CA LEU A 88 1.41 1.38 9.81
C LEU A 88 2.72 1.44 10.59
N GLY A 89 2.79 0.66 11.67
CA GLY A 89 3.95 0.58 12.55
C GLY A 89 4.28 1.89 13.25
N GLY A 90 3.26 2.67 13.66
CA GLY A 90 3.45 3.84 14.51
C GLY A 90 3.97 3.46 15.90
N TRP A 91 4.40 4.46 16.68
CA TRP A 91 4.88 4.30 18.07
C TRP A 91 5.94 3.19 18.19
N GLU A 92 7.07 3.33 17.50
CA GLU A 92 8.13 2.31 17.47
C GLU A 92 7.61 0.94 17.02
N ASN A 93 6.81 0.93 15.95
CA ASN A 93 6.20 -0.27 15.36
C ASN A 93 5.16 -0.99 16.24
N SER A 94 4.75 -0.40 17.36
CA SER A 94 3.83 -1.03 18.32
C SER A 94 2.34 -0.78 18.03
N LYS A 95 1.98 0.15 17.13
CA LYS A 95 0.56 0.42 16.84
C LYS A 95 0.29 0.74 15.38
N CYS A 96 -0.94 0.51 14.97
CA CYS A 96 -1.49 0.93 13.68
C CYS A 96 -2.74 1.79 13.94
N ALA A 97 -2.96 2.84 13.15
CA ALA A 97 -4.02 3.81 13.41
C ALA A 97 -4.66 4.36 12.14
N ILE A 98 -5.90 4.85 12.23
CA ILE A 98 -6.56 5.67 11.22
C ILE A 98 -6.91 7.01 11.86
N ARG A 99 -6.55 8.12 11.24
CA ARG A 99 -6.83 9.48 11.69
C ARG A 99 -7.47 10.31 10.59
N LEU A 100 -8.42 11.16 10.96
CA LEU A 100 -9.01 12.13 10.04
C LEU A 100 -8.32 13.48 10.23
N ASN A 101 -7.93 14.13 9.12
CA ASN A 101 -7.40 15.49 9.07
C ASN A 101 -6.18 15.74 9.98
N LYS A 102 -5.43 14.69 10.31
CA LYS A 102 -4.31 14.74 11.27
C LYS A 102 -4.70 15.20 12.68
N GLU A 103 -5.98 15.15 13.01
CA GLU A 103 -6.53 15.57 14.30
C GLU A 103 -6.78 14.40 15.24
N LYS A 104 -6.58 14.62 16.54
CA LYS A 104 -6.95 13.66 17.58
C LYS A 104 -8.43 13.84 17.96
N PRO A 105 -9.12 12.78 18.42
CA PRO A 105 -8.61 11.41 18.60
C PRO A 105 -8.46 10.63 17.29
N ASP A 106 -7.66 9.55 17.34
CA ASP A 106 -7.62 8.57 16.25
C ASP A 106 -9.01 7.94 16.09
N LYS A 107 -9.41 7.69 14.85
CA LYS A 107 -10.69 7.03 14.52
C LYS A 107 -10.63 5.52 14.75
N ALA A 108 -9.46 4.94 14.53
CA ALA A 108 -9.11 3.59 14.94
C ALA A 108 -7.67 3.59 15.45
N LEU A 109 -7.42 2.79 16.49
CA LEU A 109 -6.10 2.57 17.05
C LEU A 109 -6.02 1.11 17.49
N VAL A 110 -5.05 0.38 16.96
CA VAL A 110 -4.85 -1.04 17.21
C VAL A 110 -3.42 -1.25 17.68
N GLU A 111 -3.25 -1.94 18.81
CA GLU A 111 -1.94 -2.42 19.25
C GLU A 111 -1.49 -3.56 18.34
N THR A 112 -0.23 -3.54 17.92
CA THR A 112 0.34 -4.53 17.00
C THR A 112 1.71 -4.96 17.49
N GLU A 113 2.00 -6.26 17.45
CA GLU A 113 3.32 -6.81 17.78
C GLU A 113 4.26 -6.70 16.56
N GLY A 114 4.57 -5.46 16.15
CA GLY A 114 5.34 -5.15 14.95
C GLY A 114 4.46 -5.25 13.70
N CYS A 115 3.91 -4.13 13.25
CA CYS A 115 3.09 -4.06 12.03
C CYS A 115 3.99 -4.18 10.77
N LEU A 116 5.20 -3.60 10.82
CA LEU A 116 6.18 -3.54 9.75
C LEU A 116 7.46 -4.32 10.06
N ALA A 117 8.34 -4.48 9.07
CA ALA A 117 9.66 -5.08 9.24
C ALA A 117 10.69 -4.39 8.33
N GLY A 118 11.87 -4.10 8.88
CA GLY A 118 12.93 -3.42 8.12
C GLY A 118 13.69 -4.33 7.13
N GLY A 119 13.63 -5.65 7.32
CA GLY A 119 14.37 -6.62 6.52
C GLY A 119 13.56 -7.26 5.39
N GLU A 120 12.24 -7.12 5.38
CA GLU A 120 11.35 -7.82 4.47
C GLU A 120 10.15 -6.96 4.09
N TYR A 121 9.59 -7.21 2.90
CA TYR A 121 8.34 -6.59 2.50
C TYR A 121 7.18 -7.25 3.24
N ARG A 122 6.30 -6.41 3.79
CA ARG A 122 5.02 -6.84 4.31
C ARG A 122 3.91 -6.30 3.44
N LYS A 123 2.93 -7.16 3.17
CA LYS A 123 1.89 -6.94 2.18
C LYS A 123 0.56 -6.65 2.85
N PHE A 124 -0.13 -5.64 2.34
CA PHE A 124 -1.38 -5.14 2.89
C PHE A 124 -2.38 -4.87 1.78
N TRP A 125 -3.64 -4.94 2.14
CA TRP A 125 -4.73 -4.38 1.37
C TRP A 125 -5.39 -3.26 2.17
N LEU A 126 -5.75 -2.19 1.46
CA LEU A 126 -6.50 -1.04 1.99
C LEU A 126 -7.76 -0.88 1.15
N LYS A 127 -8.93 -0.79 1.80
CA LYS A 127 -10.23 -0.62 1.14
C LYS A 127 -10.94 0.58 1.77
N TRP A 128 -11.60 1.39 0.95
CA TRP A 128 -12.36 2.57 1.41
C TRP A 128 -13.73 2.69 0.74
N ASN A 129 -14.37 1.54 0.52
CA ASN A 129 -15.68 1.43 -0.09
C ASN A 129 -16.76 1.09 0.95
N TYR A 130 -18.03 1.17 0.53
CA TYR A 130 -19.20 0.79 1.34
C TYR A 130 -19.31 1.50 2.70
N GLY A 131 -18.81 2.74 2.79
CA GLY A 131 -18.89 3.53 4.02
C GLY A 131 -17.97 3.04 5.15
N THR A 132 -16.86 2.38 4.80
CA THR A 132 -15.83 1.97 5.77
C THR A 132 -14.43 2.27 5.22
N ILE A 133 -13.43 2.32 6.11
CA ILE A 133 -12.01 2.23 5.74
C ILE A 133 -11.44 1.04 6.49
N GLN A 134 -10.88 0.10 5.74
CA GLN A 134 -10.41 -1.19 6.23
C GLN A 134 -8.98 -1.44 5.78
N VAL A 135 -8.16 -1.93 6.70
CA VAL A 135 -6.79 -2.36 6.44
C VAL A 135 -6.63 -3.80 6.89
N GLY A 136 -6.14 -4.65 5.99
CA GLY A 136 -5.82 -6.03 6.31
C GLY A 136 -4.46 -6.44 5.76
N ARG A 137 -4.00 -7.63 6.17
CA ARG A 137 -2.76 -8.23 5.66
C ARG A 137 -3.07 -9.13 4.48
N GLU A 138 -2.12 -9.26 3.55
CA GLU A 138 -2.24 -10.23 2.46
C GLU A 138 -2.49 -11.65 3.00
N GLY A 139 -3.45 -12.36 2.39
CA GLY A 139 -3.85 -13.70 2.81
C GLY A 139 -4.86 -13.72 3.97
N GLU A 140 -5.08 -12.59 4.66
CA GLU A 140 -6.14 -12.44 5.65
C GLU A 140 -7.39 -11.86 4.98
N ALA A 141 -8.54 -12.52 5.16
CA ALA A 141 -9.82 -12.04 4.65
C ALA A 141 -10.35 -10.85 5.47
N ASP A 142 -10.13 -10.88 6.78
CA ASP A 142 -10.61 -9.89 7.72
C ASP A 142 -9.62 -8.72 7.87
N ALA A 143 -10.17 -7.53 8.07
CA ALA A 143 -9.37 -6.36 8.41
C ALA A 143 -8.84 -6.50 9.85
N PHE A 144 -7.57 -6.16 10.07
CA PHE A 144 -7.04 -6.02 11.43
C PHE A 144 -7.32 -4.62 12.00
N MET A 145 -7.67 -3.65 11.14
CA MET A 145 -8.00 -2.28 11.52
C MET A 145 -9.10 -1.73 10.61
N GLU A 146 -10.17 -1.21 11.22
CA GLU A 146 -11.35 -0.72 10.51
C GLU A 146 -11.97 0.50 11.21
N VAL A 147 -12.57 1.40 10.43
CA VAL A 147 -13.44 2.46 10.93
C VAL A 147 -14.65 2.64 10.00
N ALA A 148 -15.82 2.89 10.61
CA ALA A 148 -16.98 3.41 9.89
C ALA A 148 -16.69 4.81 9.30
N ASN A 149 -17.13 5.02 8.08
CA ASN A 149 -16.92 6.22 7.28
C ASN A 149 -18.25 6.63 6.61
N PRO A 150 -19.25 7.09 7.39
CA PRO A 150 -20.58 7.41 6.86
C PRO A 150 -20.57 8.63 5.93
N ASP A 151 -19.61 9.53 6.09
CA ASP A 151 -19.41 10.74 5.27
C ASP A 151 -18.07 10.64 4.50
N PRO A 152 -17.99 9.79 3.46
CA PRO A 152 -16.73 9.53 2.78
C PRO A 152 -16.24 10.74 1.98
N ILE A 153 -14.94 11.00 2.10
CA ILE A 153 -14.24 11.91 1.20
C ILE A 153 -14.16 11.25 -0.18
N THR A 154 -14.37 12.03 -1.25
CA THR A 154 -14.08 11.57 -2.62
C THR A 154 -12.57 11.40 -2.78
N VAL A 155 -12.09 10.17 -2.64
CA VAL A 155 -10.67 9.83 -2.81
C VAL A 155 -10.32 9.79 -4.30
N ARG A 156 -9.33 10.59 -4.70
CA ARG A 156 -8.76 10.61 -6.06
C ARG A 156 -7.27 10.30 -6.08
N TYR A 157 -6.62 10.47 -4.93
CA TYR A 157 -5.21 10.22 -4.75
C TYR A 157 -4.97 9.47 -3.45
N PHE A 158 -3.92 8.67 -3.44
CA PHE A 158 -3.29 8.21 -2.21
C PHE A 158 -1.88 8.77 -2.12
N GLY A 159 -1.46 9.14 -0.91
CA GLY A 159 -0.10 9.55 -0.60
C GLY A 159 0.61 8.45 0.15
N ILE A 160 1.90 8.26 -0.09
CA ILE A 160 2.77 7.40 0.73
C ILE A 160 3.95 8.21 1.25
N ARG A 161 4.36 7.91 2.48
CA ARG A 161 5.62 8.40 3.07
C ARG A 161 6.10 7.48 4.18
N THR A 162 7.37 7.58 4.48
CA THR A 162 7.97 7.11 5.73
C THR A 162 8.57 8.28 6.46
N GLY A 163 8.65 8.23 7.78
CA GLY A 163 9.31 9.28 8.53
C GLY A 163 9.59 8.91 9.98
N TYR A 164 10.17 9.87 10.71
CA TYR A 164 10.61 9.69 12.09
C TYR A 164 11.69 8.61 12.22
N GLY A 165 12.75 8.71 11.43
CA GLY A 165 13.93 7.84 11.53
C GLY A 165 13.91 6.59 10.65
N THR A 166 13.05 6.55 9.63
CA THR A 166 12.94 5.39 8.72
C THR A 166 12.72 5.81 7.28
N ASP A 167 13.42 5.12 6.39
CA ASP A 167 13.10 5.07 4.97
C ASP A 167 12.10 3.94 4.68
N GLY A 168 11.51 3.96 3.49
CA GLY A 168 10.54 2.97 3.04
C GLY A 168 10.73 2.59 1.58
N TYR A 169 10.58 1.30 1.32
CA TYR A 169 10.56 0.75 -0.04
C TYR A 169 9.17 0.17 -0.28
N TRP A 170 8.50 0.62 -1.33
CA TRP A 170 7.11 0.34 -1.60
C TRP A 170 6.93 -0.34 -2.96
N HIS A 171 6.08 -1.35 -3.00
CA HIS A 171 5.52 -1.89 -4.23
C HIS A 171 4.02 -1.63 -4.22
N ILE A 172 3.53 -0.88 -5.19
CA ILE A 172 2.12 -0.50 -5.31
C ILE A 172 1.49 -1.34 -6.42
N GLY A 173 0.36 -2.01 -6.13
CA GLY A 173 -0.32 -2.94 -7.05
C GLY A 173 -1.83 -2.84 -7.05
#